data_AF-A0A915ENE0-F1
#
_entry.id   AF-A0A915ENE0-F1
#
_cell.length_a   1.000
_cell.length_b   1.000
_cell.length_c   1.000
_cell.angle_alpha   90.00
_cell.angle_beta   90.00
_cell.angle_gamma   90.00
#
_symmetry.space_group_name_H-M   'P 1'
#
loop_
_entity.id
_entity.type
_entity.pdbx_description
1 polymer ?
#
loop_
_entity_poly.entity_id
_entity_poly.type
_entity_poly.pdbx_seq_one_letter_code
_entity_poly.pdbx_strand_id
1 'polypeptide(L)'
;MSGVKDPSDKVLQHNGGGSLTIKDFQADTIGKLYRSCGNCKTQYKRSVTLNNVKLTNVKVAVVGINSNYGDTATIKGLTLVGKKVPICEKYQGTNNNSQEPKALGDGADGKNCIYSTSDVKYQ
;
A
#
# COMPACT_ATOMS: atom_id res chain seq x y z
N MET A 1 -10.95 -18.03 -22.10
CA MET A 1 -11.54 -16.73 -22.46
C MET A 1 -11.35 -15.77 -21.30
N SER A 2 -10.94 -14.54 -21.61
CA SER A 2 -10.72 -13.39 -20.71
C SER A 2 -9.57 -13.49 -19.70
N GLY A 3 -8.35 -13.25 -20.18
CA GLY A 3 -7.20 -12.93 -19.33
C GLY A 3 -7.01 -11.42 -19.21
N VAL A 4 -6.97 -10.93 -17.97
CA VAL A 4 -6.19 -9.74 -17.60
C VAL A 4 -5.11 -10.26 -16.64
N LYS A 5 -3.91 -10.52 -17.17
CA LYS A 5 -2.71 -10.73 -16.37
C LYS A 5 -2.15 -9.34 -16.02
N ASP A 6 -2.64 -8.72 -14.94
CA ASP A 6 -2.21 -7.37 -14.53
C ASP A 6 -0.87 -7.46 -13.76
N PRO A 7 0.19 -6.68 -14.07
CA PRO A 7 1.58 -7.13 -13.89
C PRO A 7 2.14 -7.29 -12.46
N SER A 8 1.36 -7.08 -11.39
CA SER A 8 1.87 -6.84 -10.04
C SER A 8 0.81 -7.02 -8.95
N ASP A 9 0.59 -8.26 -8.53
CA ASP A 9 -0.45 -8.70 -7.59
C ASP A 9 -0.41 -7.98 -6.22
N LYS A 10 -1.59 -7.79 -5.60
CA LYS A 10 -1.77 -7.17 -4.28
C LYS A 10 -2.00 -8.27 -3.27
N VAL A 11 -1.11 -8.41 -2.28
CA VAL A 11 -1.25 -9.47 -1.26
C VAL A 11 -2.50 -9.23 -0.40
N LEU A 12 -2.74 -7.98 -0.01
CA LEU A 12 -3.87 -7.60 0.86
C LEU A 12 -4.68 -6.46 0.23
N GLN A 13 -5.89 -6.80 -0.21
CA GLN A 13 -6.87 -5.85 -0.73
C GLN A 13 -7.87 -5.48 0.38
N HIS A 14 -7.89 -4.22 0.81
CA HIS A 14 -8.73 -3.75 1.92
C HIS A 14 -9.94 -2.98 1.40
N ASN A 15 -11.11 -3.63 1.42
CA ASN A 15 -12.36 -3.07 0.91
C ASN A 15 -13.28 -2.55 2.02
N GLY A 16 -13.24 -3.13 3.22
CA GLY A 16 -14.00 -2.66 4.40
C GLY A 16 -13.43 -1.37 5.00
N GLY A 17 -14.15 -0.78 5.95
CA GLY A 17 -13.63 0.33 6.77
C GLY A 17 -12.81 -0.16 7.96
N GLY A 18 -12.04 0.74 8.57
CA GLY A 18 -11.29 0.45 9.79
C GLY A 18 -9.80 0.22 9.57
N SER A 19 -9.19 -0.56 10.45
CA SER A 19 -7.73 -0.69 10.55
C SER A 19 -7.26 -2.12 10.28
N LEU A 20 -6.18 -2.25 9.53
CA LEU A 20 -5.47 -3.52 9.30
C LEU A 20 -4.05 -3.42 9.85
N THR A 21 -3.64 -4.38 10.68
CA THR A 21 -2.26 -4.50 11.15
C THR A 21 -1.62 -5.73 10.53
N ILE A 22 -0.47 -5.54 9.89
CA ILE A 22 0.35 -6.60 9.29
C ILE A 22 1.64 -6.65 10.08
N LYS A 23 1.82 -7.73 10.85
CA LYS A 23 2.92 -7.89 11.79
C LYS A 23 3.66 -9.20 11.54
N ASP A 24 4.99 -9.19 11.71
CA ASP A 24 5.85 -10.39 11.65
C ASP A 24 5.65 -11.17 10.34
N PHE A 25 5.53 -10.43 9.23
CA PHE A 25 5.11 -10.96 7.94
C PHE A 25 6.25 -10.92 6.92
N GLN A 26 6.32 -11.95 6.07
CA GLN A 26 7.26 -12.00 4.96
C GLN A 26 6.56 -12.40 3.67
N ALA A 27 6.98 -11.78 2.56
CA ALA A 27 6.56 -12.18 1.23
C ALA A 27 7.66 -11.96 0.20
N ASP A 28 7.62 -12.75 -0.87
CA ASP A 28 8.56 -12.69 -1.99
C ASP A 28 7.80 -12.45 -3.29
N THR A 29 8.37 -11.63 -4.17
CA THR A 29 7.94 -11.44 -5.56
C THR A 29 6.48 -11.00 -5.66
N ILE A 30 6.17 -9.87 -5.03
CA ILE A 30 4.82 -9.28 -4.97
C ILE A 30 4.76 -7.96 -5.75
N GLY A 31 3.56 -7.56 -6.18
CA GLY A 31 3.35 -6.23 -6.73
C GLY A 31 3.26 -5.17 -5.66
N LYS A 32 2.26 -5.33 -4.78
CA LYS A 32 2.04 -4.52 -3.58
C LYS A 32 1.68 -5.39 -2.39
N LEU A 33 2.13 -5.04 -1.18
CA LEU A 33 1.70 -5.74 0.03
C LEU A 33 0.26 -5.36 0.37
N TYR A 34 -0.06 -4.07 0.36
CA TYR A 34 -1.37 -3.57 0.77
C TYR A 34 -1.93 -2.54 -0.21
N ARG A 35 -3.24 -2.63 -0.48
CA ARG A 35 -3.99 -1.58 -1.20
C ARG A 35 -5.35 -1.33 -0.58
N SER A 36 -5.58 -0.08 -0.15
CA SER A 36 -6.92 0.45 0.12
C SER A 36 -7.75 0.45 -1.17
N CYS A 37 -9.02 0.03 -1.14
CA CYS A 37 -9.81 0.01 -2.37
C CYS A 37 -9.93 1.40 -2.99
N GLY A 38 -9.41 1.57 -4.21
CA GLY A 38 -9.29 2.88 -4.83
C GLY A 38 -10.57 3.37 -5.54
N ASN A 39 -11.40 2.45 -6.02
CA ASN A 39 -12.57 2.74 -6.88
C ASN A 39 -13.84 2.00 -6.43
N CYS A 40 -13.88 1.45 -5.20
CA CYS A 40 -15.08 0.81 -4.66
C CYS A 40 -16.24 1.82 -4.56
N LYS A 41 -17.46 1.40 -4.93
CA LYS A 41 -18.70 2.20 -4.78
C LYS A 41 -18.85 2.85 -3.41
N THR A 42 -18.56 2.09 -2.36
CA THR A 42 -18.52 2.60 -1.00
C THR A 42 -17.07 2.78 -0.58
N GLN A 43 -16.75 4.00 -0.18
CA GLN A 43 -15.43 4.37 0.29
C GLN A 43 -15.44 4.60 1.79
N TYR A 44 -14.32 4.25 2.41
CA TYR A 44 -14.12 4.35 3.85
C TYR A 44 -12.76 4.98 4.09
N LYS A 45 -12.62 5.64 5.24
CA LYS A 45 -11.32 5.89 5.82
C LYS A 45 -10.74 4.56 6.30
N ARG A 46 -9.52 4.24 5.84
CA ARG A 46 -8.80 3.01 6.20
C ARG A 46 -7.43 3.34 6.77
N SER A 47 -7.00 2.54 7.72
CA SER A 47 -5.66 2.63 8.28
C SER A 47 -4.93 1.31 8.12
N VAL A 48 -3.66 1.36 7.76
CA VAL A 48 -2.77 0.19 7.73
C VAL A 48 -1.56 0.43 8.61
N THR A 49 -1.20 -0.55 9.42
CA THR A 49 0.04 -0.54 10.20
C THR A 49 0.90 -1.73 9.79
N LEU A 50 2.13 -1.47 9.33
CA LEU A 50 3.16 -2.47 9.14
C LEU A 50 4.08 -2.48 10.36
N ASN A 51 4.34 -3.66 10.92
CA ASN A 51 5.27 -3.83 12.02
C ASN A 51 6.15 -5.08 11.82
N ASN A 52 7.46 -4.89 11.72
CA ASN A 52 8.40 -6.00 11.49
C ASN A 52 8.02 -6.84 10.25
N VAL A 53 8.09 -6.23 9.08
CA VAL A 53 7.71 -6.84 7.79
C VAL A 53 8.93 -6.93 6.90
N LYS A 54 9.17 -8.09 6.26
CA LYS A 54 10.26 -8.28 5.30
C LYS A 54 9.69 -8.63 3.92
N LEU A 55 10.00 -7.82 2.91
CA LEU A 55 9.54 -8.07 1.55
C LEU A 55 10.73 -8.20 0.60
N THR A 56 10.68 -9.23 -0.23
CA THR A 56 11.70 -9.51 -1.24
C THR A 56 11.11 -9.27 -2.62
N ASN A 57 11.86 -8.63 -3.52
CA ASN A 57 11.48 -8.46 -4.94
C ASN A 57 10.10 -7.80 -5.14
N VAL A 58 9.80 -6.74 -4.38
CA VAL A 58 8.59 -5.93 -4.60
C VAL A 58 8.69 -5.23 -5.95
N LYS A 59 7.64 -5.33 -6.77
CA LYS A 59 7.64 -4.83 -8.15
C LYS A 59 7.12 -3.40 -8.31
N VAL A 60 6.19 -2.96 -7.46
CA VAL A 60 5.53 -1.65 -7.64
C VAL A 60 5.65 -0.77 -6.42
N ALA A 61 5.08 -1.16 -5.28
CA ALA A 61 5.16 -0.38 -4.05
C ALA A 61 4.85 -1.24 -2.84
N VAL A 62 5.16 -0.79 -1.63
CA VAL A 62 4.81 -1.56 -0.42
C VAL A 62 3.33 -1.39 -0.08
N VAL A 63 2.86 -0.16 0.11
CA VAL A 63 1.45 0.14 0.38
C VAL A 63 0.88 1.21 -0.55
N GLY A 64 -0.42 1.14 -0.83
CA GLY A 64 -1.18 2.16 -1.54
C GLY A 64 -2.42 2.62 -0.77
N ILE A 65 -2.51 3.91 -0.45
CA ILE A 65 -3.58 4.53 0.35
C ILE A 65 -4.30 5.64 -0.42
N ASN A 66 -5.57 5.91 -0.08
CA ASN A 66 -6.34 7.01 -0.65
C ASN A 66 -6.32 8.23 0.30
N SER A 67 -5.42 9.18 0.08
CA SER A 67 -5.21 10.30 1.02
C SER A 67 -6.42 11.23 1.12
N ASN A 68 -7.20 11.36 0.04
CA ASN A 68 -8.43 12.15 0.01
C ASN A 68 -9.55 11.58 0.90
N TYR A 69 -9.54 10.28 1.19
CA TYR A 69 -10.46 9.67 2.16
C TYR A 69 -9.90 9.64 3.58
N GLY A 70 -8.73 10.28 3.79
CA GLY A 70 -8.07 10.34 5.09
C GLY A 70 -7.36 9.04 5.47
N ASP A 71 -7.07 8.17 4.50
CA ASP A 71 -6.36 6.91 4.77
C ASP A 71 -4.98 7.17 5.36
N THR A 72 -4.55 6.28 6.24
CA THR A 72 -3.19 6.34 6.82
C THR A 72 -2.45 5.02 6.67
N ALA A 73 -1.14 5.11 6.50
CA ALA A 73 -0.20 4.01 6.53
C ALA A 73 0.91 4.34 7.53
N THR A 74 1.00 3.54 8.59
CA THR A 74 2.10 3.62 9.56
C THR A 74 3.06 2.47 9.30
N ILE A 75 4.33 2.75 9.04
CA ILE A 75 5.35 1.71 8.83
C ILE A 75 6.39 1.78 9.94
N LYS A 76 6.61 0.64 10.61
CA LYS A 76 7.66 0.45 11.62
C LYS A 76 8.38 -0.88 11.34
N GLY A 77 9.69 -0.83 11.14
CA GLY A 77 10.49 -2.04 10.91
C GLY A 77 10.15 -2.75 9.61
N LEU A 78 10.25 -2.06 8.48
CA LEU A 78 10.19 -2.64 7.15
C LEU A 78 11.60 -3.01 6.67
N THR A 79 11.78 -4.23 6.19
CA THR A 79 12.98 -4.64 5.45
C THR A 79 12.62 -4.91 4.00
N LEU A 80 13.25 -4.19 3.07
CA LEU A 80 13.11 -4.39 1.64
C LEU A 80 14.38 -5.03 1.08
N VAL A 81 14.24 -6.21 0.50
CA VAL A 81 15.33 -6.93 -0.16
C VAL A 81 15.19 -6.76 -1.68
N GLY A 82 16.25 -6.25 -2.32
CA GLY A 82 16.32 -6.03 -3.77
C GLY A 82 16.11 -4.58 -4.19
N LYS A 83 15.37 -4.36 -5.28
CA LYS A 83 15.23 -3.01 -5.86
C LYS A 83 14.43 -2.09 -4.93
N LYS A 84 14.85 -0.82 -4.87
CA LYS A 84 14.09 0.22 -4.20
C LYS A 84 12.79 0.49 -4.96
N VAL A 85 11.69 0.59 -4.20
CA VAL A 85 10.35 0.91 -4.69
C VAL A 85 9.71 1.94 -3.76
N PRO A 86 8.67 2.66 -4.21
CA PRO A 86 7.81 3.43 -3.33
C PRO A 86 7.36 2.63 -2.10
N ILE A 87 7.61 3.14 -0.90
CA ILE A 87 7.14 2.49 0.33
C ILE A 87 5.64 2.77 0.51
N CYS A 88 5.22 4.02 0.36
CA CYS A 88 3.83 4.41 0.51
C CYS A 88 3.42 5.29 -0.67
N GLU A 89 2.58 4.75 -1.54
CA GLU A 89 1.97 5.51 -2.64
C GLU A 89 0.62 6.08 -2.20
N LYS A 90 0.40 7.35 -2.52
CA LYS A 90 -0.84 8.08 -2.26
C LYS A 90 -1.65 8.20 -3.54
N TYR A 91 -2.94 8.02 -3.39
CA TYR A 91 -3.90 8.11 -4.48
C TYR A 91 -5.06 9.04 -4.12
N GLN A 92 -5.62 9.66 -5.14
CA GLN A 92 -6.97 10.20 -5.13
C GLN A 92 -7.91 9.03 -5.46
N GLY A 93 -8.54 8.46 -4.44
CA GLY A 93 -9.58 7.46 -4.60
C GLY A 93 -10.87 8.07 -5.16
N THR A 94 -11.73 7.21 -5.69
CA THR A 94 -13.04 7.53 -6.25
C THR A 94 -14.07 6.50 -5.78
N ASN A 95 -15.35 6.89 -5.79
CA ASN A 95 -16.48 6.01 -5.54
C ASN A 95 -17.13 5.49 -6.83
N ASN A 96 -16.49 5.75 -7.98
CA ASN A 96 -16.93 5.26 -9.28
C ASN A 96 -16.07 4.08 -9.73
N ASN A 97 -16.66 2.89 -9.79
CA ASN A 97 -15.97 1.66 -10.23
C ASN A 97 -15.39 1.75 -11.65
N SER A 98 -15.90 2.65 -12.49
CA SER A 98 -15.43 2.86 -13.86
C SER A 98 -14.31 3.90 -13.96
N GLN A 99 -13.93 4.52 -12.84
CA GLN A 99 -12.86 5.52 -12.78
C GLN A 99 -11.68 4.97 -12.00
N GLU A 100 -10.50 5.02 -12.60
CA GLU A 100 -9.28 4.59 -11.91
C GLU A 100 -8.80 5.65 -10.90
N PRO A 101 -8.24 5.23 -9.74
CA PRO A 101 -7.66 6.15 -8.76
C PRO A 101 -6.45 6.85 -9.35
N LYS A 102 -6.35 8.17 -9.17
CA LYS A 102 -5.22 8.95 -9.67
C LYS A 102 -4.07 8.92 -8.67
N ALA A 103 -2.85 8.58 -9.10
CA ALA A 103 -1.66 8.69 -8.26
C ALA A 103 -1.38 10.17 -7.91
N LEU A 104 -1.06 10.44 -6.65
CA LEU A 104 -0.75 11.77 -6.12
C LEU A 104 0.72 11.94 -5.74
N GLY A 105 1.49 10.84 -5.74
CA GLY A 105 2.89 10.80 -5.34
C GLY A 105 3.12 9.77 -4.24
N ASP A 106 4.37 9.62 -3.82
CA ASP A 106 4.78 8.65 -2.83
C ASP A 106 5.60 9.29 -1.70
N GLY A 107 6.07 8.46 -0.77
CA GLY A 107 6.95 8.88 0.30
C GLY A 107 6.23 9.25 1.59
N ALA A 108 7.01 9.39 2.66
CA ALA A 108 6.54 9.85 3.95
C ALA A 108 6.12 11.33 3.88
N ASP A 109 5.00 11.66 4.51
CA ASP A 109 4.51 13.04 4.65
C ASP A 109 4.09 13.38 6.09
N GLY A 110 4.24 12.43 7.03
CA GLY A 110 3.89 12.62 8.44
C GLY A 110 2.39 12.68 8.73
N LYS A 111 1.52 12.59 7.71
CA LYS A 111 0.07 12.69 7.86
C LYS A 111 -0.66 11.44 7.37
N ASN A 112 -0.45 11.07 6.11
CA ASN A 112 -1.04 9.90 5.48
C ASN A 112 -0.04 8.76 5.43
N CYS A 113 1.20 9.04 5.01
CA CYS A 113 2.30 8.08 5.02
C CYS A 113 3.24 8.43 6.19
N ILE A 114 3.18 7.62 7.25
CA ILE A 114 3.78 7.91 8.55
C ILE A 114 4.91 6.90 8.80
N TYR A 115 6.12 7.29 8.42
CA TYR A 115 7.35 6.55 8.67
C TYR A 115 8.57 7.45 8.50
N SER A 116 9.71 7.00 9.01
CA SER A 116 11.01 7.65 8.88
C SER A 116 12.01 6.75 8.17
N THR A 117 13.20 7.27 7.87
CA THR A 117 14.28 6.48 7.26
C THR A 117 14.75 5.34 8.16
N SER A 118 14.70 5.49 9.49
CA SER A 118 15.06 4.42 10.43
C SER A 118 14.03 3.28 10.48
N ASP A 119 12.80 3.52 10.02
CA ASP A 119 11.77 2.49 9.94
C ASP A 119 11.95 1.57 8.74
N VAL A 120 12.84 1.90 7.80
CA VAL A 120 13.03 1.15 6.56
C VAL A 120 14.50 0.77 6.35
N LYS A 121 14.74 -0.54 6.31
CA LYS A 121 16.03 -1.12 5.99
C LYS A 121 16.02 -1.67 4.56
N TYR A 122 17.04 -1.35 3.79
CA TYR A 122 17.28 -1.95 2.47
C TYR A 122 18.37 -3.01 2.58
N GLN A 123 18.20 -4.13 1.87
CA GLN A 123 19.14 -5.26 1.82
C GLN A 123 19.32 -5.75 0.39
#